data_AF-A0A9P6A426-F1
#
_entry.id   AF-A0A9P6A426-F1
#
_cell.length_a   1.000
_cell.length_b   1.000
_cell.length_c   1.000
_cell.angle_alpha   90.00
_cell.angle_beta   90.00
_cell.angle_gamma   90.00
#
_symmetry.space_group_name_H-M   'P 1'
#
loop_
_entity.id
_entity.type
_entity.pdbx_description
1 polymer ?
#
loop_
_entity_poly.entity_id
_entity_poly.type
_entity_poly.pdbx_seq_one_letter_code
_entity_poly.pdbx_strand_id
1 'polypeptide(L)' 'FLLAVPKKKVSHSRKAMRSSNKGLKDKQNLVHCPGCGLPKVAHHLCATCYGSVTRLWKSK' A
#
# COMPACT_ATOMS: atom_id res chain seq x y z
N PHE A 1 20.82 26.99 -26.64
CA PHE A 1 19.98 26.11 -25.80
C PHE A 1 19.70 24.82 -26.55
N LEU A 2 20.27 23.68 -26.12
CA LEU A 2 19.92 22.37 -26.67
C LEU A 2 18.72 21.84 -25.88
N LEU A 3 17.56 21.81 -26.51
CA LEU A 3 16.34 21.26 -25.94
C LEU A 3 16.52 19.74 -25.82
N ALA A 4 16.67 19.23 -24.59
CA ALA A 4 16.77 17.80 -24.31
C ALA A 4 15.42 17.12 -24.61
N VAL A 5 15.18 16.80 -25.87
CA VAL A 5 13.95 16.18 -26.37
C VAL A 5 14.26 14.77 -26.85
N PRO A 6 13.35 13.79 -26.63
CA PRO A 6 13.50 12.47 -27.21
C PRO A 6 13.61 12.55 -28.74
N LYS A 7 14.70 12.02 -29.29
CA LYS A 7 14.96 12.05 -30.74
C LYS A 7 13.95 11.21 -31.54
N LYS A 8 13.37 10.17 -30.93
CA LYS A 8 12.44 9.22 -31.55
C LYS A 8 11.38 8.75 -30.55
N LYS A 9 10.21 8.34 -31.07
CA LYS A 9 9.14 7.72 -30.29
C LYS A 9 9.61 6.38 -29.70
N VAL A 10 9.30 6.12 -28.44
CA VAL A 10 9.61 4.84 -27.78
C VAL A 10 8.71 3.74 -28.35
N SER A 11 9.28 2.59 -28.70
CA SER A 11 8.52 1.43 -29.19
C SER A 11 7.67 0.79 -28.08
N HIS A 12 6.63 0.06 -28.47
CA HIS A 12 5.72 -0.61 -27.54
C HIS A 12 6.48 -1.55 -26.58
N SER A 13 7.35 -2.41 -27.11
CA SER A 13 8.17 -3.34 -26.31
C SER A 13 9.08 -2.61 -25.31
N ARG A 14 9.77 -1.54 -25.73
CA ARG A 14 10.64 -0.74 -24.83
C ARG A 14 9.83 -0.02 -23.74
N LYS A 15 8.59 0.38 -24.02
CA LYS A 15 7.69 0.95 -23.00
C LYS A 15 7.26 -0.14 -22.01
N ALA A 16 6.86 -1.31 -22.51
CA ALA A 16 6.38 -2.43 -21.69
C ALA A 16 7.45 -2.98 -20.74
N MET A 17 8.67 -3.22 -21.25
CA MET A 17 9.81 -3.67 -20.42
C MET A 17 10.19 -2.66 -19.32
N ARG A 18 10.02 -1.36 -19.57
CA ARG A 18 10.27 -0.34 -18.54
C ARG A 18 9.17 -0.33 -17.47
N SER A 19 7.94 -0.70 -17.81
CA SER A 19 6.82 -0.77 -16.86
C SER A 19 6.76 -2.07 -16.07
N SER A 20 7.38 -3.15 -16.53
CA SER A 20 7.29 -4.47 -15.87
C SER A 20 7.79 -4.44 -14.42
N ASN A 21 8.79 -3.60 -14.13
CA ASN A 21 9.39 -3.51 -12.81
C ASN A 21 8.57 -2.67 -11.80
N LYS A 22 7.37 -2.21 -12.17
CA LYS A 22 6.51 -1.34 -11.35
C LYS A 22 5.34 -2.09 -10.67
N GLY A 23 5.42 -3.41 -10.57
CA GLY A 23 4.40 -4.22 -9.89
C GLY A 23 4.23 -3.82 -8.43
N LEU A 24 2.99 -3.89 -7.92
CA LEU A 24 2.71 -3.68 -6.51
C LEU A 24 3.32 -4.83 -5.71
N LYS A 25 4.06 -4.51 -4.64
CA LYS A 25 4.63 -5.52 -3.75
C LYS A 25 3.57 -6.01 -2.78
N ASP A 26 3.54 -7.31 -2.55
CA ASP A 26 2.66 -7.92 -1.56
C ASP A 26 3.04 -7.48 -0.14
N LYS A 27 2.02 -7.22 0.68
CA LYS A 27 2.22 -6.86 2.09
C LYS A 27 2.33 -8.14 2.92
N GLN A 28 3.56 -8.47 3.32
CA GLN A 28 3.83 -9.62 4.21
C GLN A 28 3.69 -9.26 5.70
N ASN A 29 3.55 -7.97 6.02
CA ASN A 29 3.53 -7.46 7.40
C ASN A 29 2.15 -7.56 8.05
N LEU A 30 1.44 -8.66 7.86
CA LEU A 30 0.15 -8.91 8.48
C LEU A 30 0.33 -9.85 9.68
N VAL A 31 -0.18 -9.45 10.84
CA VAL A 31 -0.12 -10.20 12.09
C VAL A 31 -1.51 -10.28 12.70
N HIS A 32 -1.78 -11.30 13.51
CA HIS A 32 -3.04 -11.41 14.23
C HIS A 32 -3.15 -10.38 15.37
N CYS A 33 -4.33 -9.83 15.58
CA CYS A 33 -4.60 -8.97 16.73
C CYS A 33 -4.74 -9.80 18.02
N PRO A 34 -4.07 -9.42 19.12
CA PRO A 34 -4.19 -10.14 20.40
C PRO A 34 -5.57 -10.00 21.07
N GLY A 35 -6.37 -8.99 20.71
CA GLY A 35 -7.69 -8.76 21.29
C GLY A 35 -8.84 -9.47 20.56
N CYS A 36 -8.83 -9.47 19.23
CA CYS A 36 -9.95 -9.99 18.41
C CYS A 36 -9.56 -11.09 17.41
N GLY A 37 -8.27 -11.44 17.29
CA GLY A 37 -7.79 -12.46 16.35
C GLY A 37 -7.74 -12.04 14.86
N LEU A 38 -8.41 -10.95 14.49
CA LEU A 38 -8.44 -10.43 13.11
C LEU A 38 -7.03 -10.00 12.64
N PRO A 39 -6.74 -10.13 11.33
CA PRO A 39 -5.47 -9.67 10.77
C PRO A 39 -5.37 -8.14 10.87
N LYS A 40 -4.20 -7.67 11.29
CA LYS A 40 -3.83 -6.25 11.35
C LYS A 40 -2.42 -6.07 10.79
N VAL A 41 -2.06 -4.84 10.47
CA VAL A 41 -0.67 -4.53 10.06
C VAL A 41 0.26 -4.61 11.29
N ALA A 42 1.47 -5.13 11.09
CA ALA A 42 2.51 -5.14 12.11
C ALA A 42 2.78 -3.72 12.65
N HIS A 43 3.00 -3.58 13.95
CA HIS A 43 3.18 -2.30 14.65
C HIS A 43 2.02 -1.29 14.58
N HIS A 44 0.88 -1.64 14.00
CA HIS A 44 -0.33 -0.80 14.03
C HIS A 44 -1.36 -1.32 15.05
N LEU A 45 -2.18 -0.40 15.55
CA LEU A 45 -3.38 -0.73 16.32
C LEU A 45 -4.41 -1.42 15.41
N CYS A 46 -5.20 -2.32 15.99
CA CYS A 46 -6.27 -2.98 15.25
C CYS A 46 -7.42 -2.00 14.99
N ALA A 47 -7.80 -1.82 13.73
CA ALA A 47 -8.86 -0.89 13.35
C ALA A 47 -10.22 -1.23 13.98
N THR A 48 -10.54 -2.51 14.15
CA THR A 48 -11.81 -2.96 14.73
C THR A 48 -11.86 -2.73 16.24
N CYS A 49 -10.85 -3.18 16.98
CA CYS A 49 -10.76 -2.98 18.43
C CYS A 49 -10.68 -1.48 18.78
N TYR A 50 -9.89 -0.71 18.04
CA TYR A 50 -9.81 0.72 18.28
C TYR A 50 -11.15 1.41 18.01
N GLY A 51 -11.85 1.01 16.94
CA GLY A 51 -13.18 1.53 16.62
C GLY A 51 -14.24 1.21 17.68
N SER A 52 -14.25 -0.02 18.22
CA SER A 52 -15.21 -0.39 19.27
C SER A 52 -14.96 0.39 20.57
N VAL A 53 -13.70 0.48 21.01
CA VAL A 53 -13.30 1.22 22.21
C VAL A 53 -13.63 2.70 22.07
N THR A 54 -13.30 3.32 20.93
CA THR A 54 -13.58 4.74 20.69
C THR A 54 -15.08 5.03 20.70
N ARG A 55 -15.92 4.14 20.15
CA ARG A 55 -17.39 4.30 20.18
C ARG A 55 -17.94 4.21 21.59
N LEU A 56 -17.45 3.25 22.38
CA LEU A 56 -17.84 3.09 23.78
C LEU A 56 -17.50 4.33 24.62
N TRP A 57 -16.32 4.93 24.40
CA TRP A 57 -15.94 6.17 25.09
C TRP A 57 -16.79 7.37 24.69
N LYS A 58 -17.28 7.41 23.45
CA LYS A 58 -18.14 8.49 22.95
C LYS A 58 -19.61 8.35 23.34
N SER A 59 -20.07 7.14 23.66
CA SER A 59 -21.45 6.90 24.12
C SER A 59 -21.67 7.23 25.59
N LYS A 60 -20.58 7.44 26.33
CA LYS A 60 -20.60 7.85 27.74
C LYS A 60 -20.52 9.37 27.82
#